data_AF-A0AAU2T1Q2-F1
#
_entry.id   AF-A0AAU2T1Q2-F1
#
_cell.length_a   1.000
_cell.length_b   1.000
_cell.length_c   1.000
_cell.angle_alpha   90.00
_cell.angle_beta   90.00
_cell.angle_gamma   90.00
#
_symmetry.space_group_name_H-M   'P 1'
#
loop_
_entity.id
_entity.type
_entity.pdbx_description
1 polymer ?
#
loop_
_entity_poly.entity_id
_entity_poly.type
_entity_poly.pdbx_seq_one_letter_code
_entity_poly.pdbx_strand_id
1 'polypeptide(L)'
;MNADRKSLTRVQIGVLTAAFVPMLATGVVGGIGTYSNIGHAYGTGTALGALGAGEGATAVLALVLLGLTMLGQSSPRVVRAGLWALPAAAAVMGAMAAPDPGRTVVYALTPMGMSVSAEGMAFLARRIVVHTDGRDAENERRTADIVQALAYHRARAVHHPSDWVKRWSERKSWRLARKVGVGDTALGSRLLDVQRDRITGGADAALASMFGSAVLDSSPVTNAEELTGSSREGSTSDLPVSTPPTVVLTRLAVPDPAPVDLGKSGTGMKPMPAVVPAVKLVPIAPAPARSVPAASTAPRRATGRVPVAAKSTRTRRTPEQLMAEARKAVAGLPDAEVTGEGIRRALRTSPANARMLRDALLAERATTAVTP
;
A
#
# COMPACT_ATOMS: atom_id res chain seq x y z
N MET A 1 -27.18 -15.13 -9.96
CA MET A 1 -28.11 -14.66 -8.91
C MET A 1 -27.38 -13.64 -8.06
N ASN A 2 -27.87 -12.40 -8.01
CA ASN A 2 -27.20 -11.22 -7.45
C ASN A 2 -27.15 -11.29 -5.92
N ALA A 3 -26.02 -11.75 -5.37
CA ALA A 3 -25.78 -11.64 -3.94
C ALA A 3 -25.33 -10.21 -3.60
N ASP A 4 -26.18 -9.51 -2.84
CA ASP A 4 -25.88 -8.43 -1.90
C ASP A 4 -25.26 -7.12 -2.42
N ARG A 5 -25.92 -6.42 -3.34
CA ARG A 5 -25.67 -4.97 -3.46
C ARG A 5 -26.29 -4.23 -2.27
N LYS A 6 -25.47 -3.62 -1.41
CA LYS A 6 -25.97 -2.84 -0.27
C LYS A 6 -26.25 -1.40 -0.71
N SER A 7 -27.51 -0.96 -0.60
CA SER A 7 -27.90 0.42 -0.87
C SER A 7 -27.49 1.35 0.27
N LEU A 8 -27.09 2.58 -0.08
CA LEU A 8 -26.86 3.63 0.91
C LEU A 8 -28.18 4.03 1.59
N THR A 9 -28.11 4.35 2.88
CA THR A 9 -29.27 4.86 3.62
C THR A 9 -29.56 6.32 3.25
N ARG A 10 -30.79 6.80 3.43
CA ARG A 10 -31.16 8.21 3.20
C ARG A 10 -30.30 9.18 4.02
N VAL A 11 -29.95 8.79 5.25
CA VAL A 11 -29.06 9.56 6.13
C VAL A 11 -27.65 9.62 5.55
N GLN A 12 -27.09 8.51 5.06
CA GLN A 12 -25.79 8.48 4.40
C GLN A 12 -25.78 9.36 3.15
N ILE A 13 -26.81 9.28 2.32
CA ILE A 13 -26.95 10.13 1.12
C ILE A 13 -27.00 11.60 1.51
N GLY A 14 -27.75 11.96 2.57
CA GLY A 14 -27.81 13.33 3.09
C GLY A 14 -26.46 13.85 3.55
N VAL A 15 -25.72 13.06 4.34
CA VAL A 15 -24.37 13.42 4.83
C VAL A 15 -23.37 13.55 3.67
N LEU A 16 -23.42 12.63 2.71
CA LEU A 16 -22.57 12.69 1.51
C LEU A 16 -22.86 13.95 0.70
N THR A 17 -24.13 14.25 0.44
CA THR A 17 -24.54 15.44 -0.31
C THR A 17 -24.07 16.71 0.39
N ALA A 18 -24.26 16.79 1.71
CA ALA A 18 -23.80 17.92 2.53
C ALA A 18 -22.26 18.09 2.52
N ALA A 19 -21.49 17.00 2.37
CA ALA A 19 -20.04 17.06 2.25
C ALA A 19 -19.57 17.48 0.85
N PHE A 20 -20.24 17.01 -0.21
CA PHE A 20 -19.81 17.24 -1.59
C PHE A 20 -20.23 18.60 -2.15
N VAL A 21 -21.43 19.08 -1.83
CA VAL A 21 -21.99 20.31 -2.41
C VAL A 21 -21.14 21.56 -2.10
N PRO A 22 -20.74 21.83 -0.84
CA PRO A 22 -19.88 22.98 -0.55
C PRO A 22 -18.53 22.91 -1.26
N MET A 23 -17.98 21.70 -1.40
CA MET A 23 -16.69 21.51 -2.05
C MET A 23 -16.77 21.73 -3.56
N LEU A 24 -17.81 21.23 -4.23
CA LEU A 24 -18.08 21.51 -5.63
C LEU A 24 -18.26 23.03 -5.85
N ALA A 25 -19.06 23.68 -5.00
CA ALA A 25 -19.27 25.12 -5.06
C ALA A 25 -17.94 25.90 -4.92
N THR A 26 -17.09 25.49 -3.97
CA THR A 26 -15.79 26.11 -3.74
C THR A 26 -14.84 25.90 -4.92
N GLY A 27 -14.85 24.71 -5.53
CA GLY A 27 -14.07 24.41 -6.74
C GLY A 27 -14.50 25.26 -7.93
N VAL A 28 -15.81 25.39 -8.17
CA VAL A 28 -16.37 26.23 -9.25
C VAL A 28 -16.01 27.71 -9.04
N VAL A 29 -16.20 28.23 -7.83
CA VAL A 29 -15.83 29.61 -7.48
C VAL A 29 -14.32 29.83 -7.63
N GLY A 30 -13.51 28.85 -7.21
CA GLY A 30 -12.06 28.86 -7.36
C GLY A 30 -11.64 28.95 -8.83
N GLY A 31 -12.18 28.11 -9.71
CA GLY A 31 -11.87 28.12 -11.14
C GLY A 31 -12.27 29.42 -11.83
N ILE A 32 -13.43 29.99 -11.47
CA ILE A 32 -13.85 31.33 -11.95
C ILE A 32 -12.85 32.41 -11.49
N GLY A 33 -12.40 32.33 -10.24
CA GLY A 33 -11.38 33.24 -9.70
C GLY A 33 -10.04 33.13 -10.42
N THR A 34 -9.56 31.91 -10.67
CA THR A 34 -8.32 31.64 -11.42
C THR A 34 -8.41 32.20 -12.84
N TYR A 35 -9.51 31.94 -13.55
CA TYR A 35 -9.75 32.46 -14.89
C TYR A 35 -9.72 33.99 -14.92
N SER A 36 -10.43 34.63 -13.98
CA SER A 36 -10.49 36.10 -13.89
C SER A 36 -9.12 36.72 -13.64
N ASN A 37 -8.33 36.13 -12.73
CA ASN A 37 -7.02 36.65 -12.37
C ASN A 37 -5.99 36.50 -13.50
N ILE A 38 -5.94 35.33 -14.15
CA ILE A 38 -5.03 35.12 -15.31
C ILE A 38 -5.51 35.94 -16.50
N GLY A 39 -6.82 36.09 -16.69
CA GLY A 39 -7.42 36.89 -17.76
C GLY A 39 -7.03 38.36 -17.66
N HIS A 40 -6.98 38.90 -16.43
CA HIS A 40 -6.57 40.28 -16.19
C HIS A 40 -5.05 40.49 -16.38
N ALA A 41 -4.23 39.47 -16.11
CA ALA A 41 -2.77 39.57 -16.21
C ALA A 41 -2.22 39.29 -17.62
N TYR A 42 -2.81 38.34 -18.36
CA TYR A 42 -2.24 37.79 -19.60
C TYR A 42 -3.22 37.78 -20.79
N GLY A 43 -4.42 38.33 -20.62
CA GLY A 43 -5.49 38.31 -21.61
C GLY A 43 -6.36 37.05 -21.56
N THR A 44 -7.60 37.16 -22.03
CA THR A 44 -8.62 36.10 -21.92
C THR A 44 -8.25 34.82 -22.69
N GLY A 45 -7.61 34.95 -23.85
CA GLY A 45 -7.17 33.80 -24.65
C GLY A 45 -6.10 32.95 -23.96
N THR A 46 -5.08 33.61 -23.40
CA THR A 46 -4.01 32.94 -22.63
C THR A 46 -4.57 32.33 -21.34
N ALA A 47 -5.50 33.01 -20.68
CA ALA A 47 -6.15 32.50 -19.48
C ALA A 47 -6.98 31.24 -19.73
N LEU A 48 -7.75 31.21 -20.82
CA LEU A 48 -8.56 30.05 -21.18
C LEU A 48 -7.68 28.86 -21.56
N GLY A 49 -6.58 29.10 -22.29
CA GLY A 49 -5.59 28.07 -22.63
C GLY A 49 -4.85 27.52 -21.40
N ALA A 50 -4.39 28.39 -20.50
CA ALA A 50 -3.68 28.00 -19.29
C ALA A 50 -4.60 27.26 -18.29
N LEU A 51 -5.83 27.74 -18.11
CA LEU A 51 -6.84 27.09 -17.27
C LEU A 51 -7.24 25.73 -17.84
N GLY A 52 -7.51 25.66 -19.16
CA GLY A 52 -7.82 24.42 -19.86
C GLY A 52 -6.69 23.39 -19.76
N ALA A 53 -5.43 23.82 -19.89
CA ALA A 53 -4.29 22.93 -19.75
C ALA A 53 -4.07 22.46 -18.30
N GLY A 54 -4.26 23.34 -17.31
CA GLY A 54 -4.03 23.02 -15.90
C GLY A 54 -5.22 22.31 -15.23
N GLU A 55 -6.36 23.00 -15.13
CA GLU A 55 -7.57 22.51 -14.49
C GLU A 55 -8.30 21.47 -15.36
N GLY A 56 -8.26 21.62 -16.69
CA GLY A 56 -8.83 20.62 -17.59
C GLY A 56 -8.10 19.27 -17.49
N ALA A 57 -6.78 19.27 -17.40
CA ALA A 57 -6.01 18.03 -17.24
C ALA A 57 -6.29 17.36 -15.88
N THR A 58 -6.37 18.12 -14.78
CA THR A 58 -6.73 17.54 -13.46
C THR A 58 -8.16 17.03 -13.44
N ALA A 59 -9.10 17.74 -14.06
CA ALA A 59 -10.50 17.32 -14.18
C ALA A 59 -10.61 16.01 -15.00
N VAL A 60 -9.91 15.91 -16.13
CA VAL A 60 -9.89 14.68 -16.94
C VAL A 60 -9.33 13.51 -16.14
N LEU A 61 -8.19 13.68 -15.45
CA LEU A 61 -7.63 12.61 -14.61
C LEU A 61 -8.56 12.22 -13.46
N ALA A 62 -9.25 13.18 -12.85
CA ALA A 62 -10.22 12.93 -11.80
C ALA A 62 -11.45 12.17 -12.32
N LEU A 63 -11.98 12.54 -13.49
CA LEU A 63 -13.10 11.85 -14.13
C LEU A 63 -12.73 10.43 -14.57
N VAL A 64 -11.51 10.23 -15.11
CA VAL A 64 -11.00 8.89 -15.43
C VAL A 64 -10.91 8.05 -14.16
N LEU A 65 -10.36 8.59 -13.07
CA LEU A 65 -10.28 7.88 -11.79
C LEU A 65 -11.67 7.53 -11.24
N LEU A 66 -12.63 8.47 -11.35
CA LEU A 66 -14.02 8.26 -10.94
C LEU A 66 -14.69 7.16 -11.78
N GLY A 67 -14.54 7.20 -13.11
CA GLY A 67 -15.06 6.17 -14.01
C GLY A 67 -14.50 4.79 -13.67
N LEU A 68 -13.18 4.68 -13.46
CA LEU A 68 -12.53 3.43 -13.06
C LEU A 68 -13.02 2.93 -11.69
N THR A 69 -13.24 3.83 -10.73
CA THR A 69 -13.80 3.44 -9.43
C THR A 69 -15.24 2.95 -9.57
N MET A 70 -16.08 3.60 -10.38
CA MET A 70 -17.46 3.15 -10.64
C MET A 70 -17.52 1.82 -11.41
N LEU A 71 -16.50 1.52 -12.21
CA LEU A 71 -16.34 0.23 -12.89
C LEU A 71 -15.78 -0.87 -11.99
N GLY A 72 -15.50 -0.58 -10.71
CA GLY A 72 -14.87 -1.52 -9.79
C GLY A 72 -13.45 -1.90 -10.22
N GLN A 73 -12.74 -1.00 -10.90
CA GLN A 73 -11.38 -1.23 -11.37
C GLN A 73 -10.35 -0.57 -10.44
N SER A 74 -9.18 -1.20 -10.33
CA SER A 74 -8.07 -0.66 -9.54
C SER A 74 -7.56 0.66 -10.13
N SER A 75 -7.16 1.60 -9.27
CA SER A 75 -6.67 2.91 -9.71
C SER A 75 -5.26 2.81 -10.33
N PRO A 76 -5.05 3.21 -11.59
CA PRO A 76 -3.73 3.18 -12.20
C PRO A 76 -2.78 4.14 -11.48
N ARG A 77 -1.55 3.68 -11.19
CA ARG A 77 -0.55 4.48 -10.48
C ARG A 77 -0.19 5.76 -11.24
N VAL A 78 -0.20 5.72 -12.58
CA VAL A 78 0.09 6.87 -13.43
C VAL A 78 -0.96 7.97 -13.26
N VAL A 79 -2.25 7.62 -13.24
CA VAL A 79 -3.34 8.57 -13.02
C VAL A 79 -3.21 9.23 -11.65
N ARG A 80 -2.92 8.44 -10.60
CA ARG A 80 -2.68 8.98 -9.25
C ARG A 80 -1.46 9.90 -9.20
N ALA A 81 -0.36 9.53 -9.87
CA ALA A 81 0.81 10.38 -9.94
C ALA A 81 0.50 11.71 -10.64
N GLY A 82 -0.26 11.69 -11.74
CA GLY A 82 -0.71 12.90 -12.44
C GLY A 82 -1.57 13.82 -11.57
N LEU A 83 -2.50 13.26 -10.80
CA LEU A 83 -3.35 13.99 -9.85
C LEU A 83 -2.57 14.69 -8.73
N TRP A 84 -1.35 14.24 -8.41
CA TRP A 84 -0.46 14.92 -7.46
C TRP A 84 0.56 15.83 -8.14
N ALA A 85 1.03 15.46 -9.33
CA ALA A 85 2.03 16.23 -10.07
C ALA A 85 1.48 17.57 -10.58
N LEU A 86 0.23 17.59 -11.08
CA LEU A 86 -0.37 18.82 -11.62
C LEU A 86 -0.58 19.90 -10.54
N PRO A 87 -1.15 19.59 -9.36
CA PRO A 87 -1.25 20.58 -8.28
C PRO A 87 0.11 21.00 -7.71
N ALA A 88 1.10 20.09 -7.68
CA ALA A 88 2.46 20.44 -7.28
C ALA A 88 3.11 21.42 -8.26
N ALA A 89 2.91 21.22 -9.57
CA ALA A 89 3.37 22.17 -10.58
C ALA A 89 2.67 23.53 -10.44
N ALA A 90 1.36 23.53 -10.18
CA ALA A 90 0.60 24.75 -9.90
C ALA A 90 1.09 25.45 -8.62
N ALA A 91 1.42 24.70 -7.57
CA ALA A 91 1.99 25.23 -6.34
C ALA A 91 3.34 25.92 -6.58
N VAL A 92 4.21 25.31 -7.39
CA VAL A 92 5.51 25.90 -7.77
C VAL A 92 5.29 27.17 -8.61
N MET A 93 4.40 27.15 -9.60
CA MET A 93 4.09 28.36 -10.38
C MET A 93 3.51 29.47 -9.49
N GLY A 94 2.59 29.15 -8.60
CA GLY A 94 2.01 30.10 -7.65
C GLY A 94 3.06 30.69 -6.70
N ALA A 95 4.01 29.88 -6.24
CA ALA A 95 5.13 30.35 -5.42
C ALA A 95 6.03 31.34 -6.18
N MET A 96 6.34 31.04 -7.45
CA MET A 96 7.22 31.87 -8.29
C MET A 96 6.56 33.17 -8.75
N ALA A 97 5.24 33.19 -8.90
CA ALA A 97 4.48 34.37 -9.32
C ALA A 97 4.13 35.32 -8.15
N ALA A 98 4.39 34.92 -6.91
CA ALA A 98 3.99 35.70 -5.74
C ALA A 98 4.89 36.93 -5.53
N PRO A 99 4.32 38.12 -5.26
CA PRO A 99 5.08 39.36 -5.13
C PRO A 99 5.77 39.54 -3.77
N ASP A 100 5.38 38.77 -2.76
CA ASP A 100 5.95 38.83 -1.41
C ASP A 100 5.92 37.46 -0.71
N PRO A 101 6.78 37.23 0.30
CA PRO A 101 6.90 35.94 0.97
C PRO A 101 5.60 35.45 1.62
N GLY A 102 4.74 36.36 2.09
CA GLY A 102 3.45 36.01 2.69
C GLY A 102 2.48 35.43 1.66
N ARG A 103 2.38 36.09 0.49
CA ARG A 103 1.57 35.60 -0.64
C ARG A 103 2.16 34.35 -1.27
N THR A 104 3.48 34.17 -1.27
CA THR A 104 4.14 32.93 -1.75
C THR A 104 3.60 31.70 -1.03
N VAL A 105 3.52 31.73 0.29
CA VAL A 105 3.03 30.59 1.08
C VAL A 105 1.58 30.29 0.76
N VAL A 106 0.73 31.33 0.67
CA VAL A 106 -0.68 31.17 0.34
C VAL A 106 -0.85 30.57 -1.06
N TYR A 107 -0.22 31.16 -2.08
CA TYR A 107 -0.35 30.70 -3.47
C TYR A 107 0.23 29.31 -3.71
N ALA A 108 1.28 28.91 -2.98
CA ALA A 108 1.81 27.56 -3.03
C ALA A 108 0.90 26.54 -2.33
N LEU A 109 0.33 26.90 -1.19
CA LEU A 109 -0.44 25.96 -0.36
C LEU A 109 -1.86 25.73 -0.90
N THR A 110 -2.49 26.74 -1.50
CA THR A 110 -3.87 26.65 -2.01
C THR A 110 -4.11 25.45 -2.94
N PRO A 111 -3.35 25.23 -4.03
CA PRO A 111 -3.56 24.07 -4.90
C PRO A 111 -3.32 22.73 -4.20
N MET A 112 -2.38 22.67 -3.25
CA MET A 112 -2.11 21.47 -2.46
C MET A 112 -3.25 21.16 -1.46
N GLY A 113 -3.79 22.18 -0.81
CA GLY A 113 -4.93 22.04 0.12
C GLY A 113 -6.20 21.52 -0.57
N MET A 114 -6.47 21.99 -1.79
CA MET A 114 -7.57 21.47 -2.61
C MET A 114 -7.36 20.00 -2.98
N SER A 115 -6.12 19.62 -3.29
CA SER A 115 -5.76 18.25 -3.69
C SER A 115 -5.90 17.25 -2.54
N VAL A 116 -5.50 17.63 -1.33
CA VAL A 116 -5.72 16.83 -0.11
C VAL A 116 -7.21 16.59 0.11
N SER A 117 -8.02 17.65 -0.03
CA SER A 117 -9.48 17.55 0.08
C SER A 117 -10.07 16.60 -0.98
N ALA A 118 -9.56 16.68 -2.22
CA ALA A 118 -9.99 15.82 -3.31
C ALA A 118 -9.62 14.35 -3.09
N GLU A 119 -8.44 14.05 -2.53
CA GLU A 119 -8.07 12.67 -2.14
C GLU A 119 -9.02 12.14 -1.05
N GLY A 120 -9.45 12.99 -0.11
CA GLY A 120 -10.49 12.65 0.88
C GLY A 120 -11.81 12.25 0.23
N MET A 121 -12.26 12.99 -0.79
CA MET A 121 -13.45 12.64 -1.57
C MET A 121 -13.27 11.36 -2.38
N ALA A 122 -12.11 11.19 -3.03
CA ALA A 122 -11.80 9.98 -3.79
C ALA A 122 -11.78 8.74 -2.89
N PHE A 123 -11.26 8.87 -1.66
CA PHE A 123 -11.33 7.83 -0.64
C PHE A 123 -12.78 7.49 -0.26
N LEU A 124 -13.62 8.51 -0.04
CA LEU A 124 -15.02 8.33 0.31
C LEU A 124 -15.82 7.68 -0.83
N ALA A 125 -15.63 8.14 -2.07
CA ALA A 125 -16.22 7.54 -3.27
C ALA A 125 -15.82 6.07 -3.41
N ARG A 126 -14.54 5.75 -3.25
CA ARG A 126 -14.05 4.36 -3.23
C ARG A 126 -14.74 3.56 -2.13
N ARG A 127 -14.89 4.12 -0.92
CA ARG A 127 -15.51 3.40 0.20
C ARG A 127 -16.99 3.13 -0.04
N ILE A 128 -17.70 4.03 -0.73
CA ILE A 128 -19.07 3.82 -1.17
C ILE A 128 -19.13 2.65 -2.15
N VAL A 129 -18.30 2.64 -3.20
CA VAL A 129 -18.26 1.52 -4.17
C VAL A 129 -17.97 0.19 -3.47
N VAL A 130 -16.99 0.15 -2.58
CA VAL A 130 -16.67 -1.05 -1.80
C VAL A 130 -17.86 -1.49 -0.94
N HIS A 131 -18.62 -0.55 -0.39
CA HIS A 131 -19.81 -0.86 0.39
C HIS A 131 -20.95 -1.39 -0.47
N THR A 132 -21.19 -0.79 -1.64
CA THR A 132 -22.29 -1.16 -2.54
C THR A 132 -22.01 -2.47 -3.26
N ASP A 133 -20.79 -2.68 -3.73
CA ASP A 133 -20.41 -3.82 -4.56
C ASP A 133 -19.81 -4.99 -3.77
N GLY A 134 -19.46 -4.75 -2.50
CA GLY A 134 -18.84 -5.73 -1.61
C GLY A 134 -17.43 -6.16 -2.02
N ARG A 135 -16.84 -5.52 -3.04
CA ARG A 135 -15.50 -5.81 -3.57
C ARG A 135 -14.60 -4.60 -3.47
N ASP A 136 -13.34 -4.82 -3.08
CA ASP A 136 -12.30 -3.80 -3.07
C ASP A 136 -11.25 -4.13 -4.15
N ALA A 137 -11.44 -3.53 -5.32
CA ALA A 137 -10.61 -3.75 -6.50
C ALA A 137 -9.11 -3.46 -6.26
N GLU A 138 -8.78 -2.52 -5.38
CA GLU A 138 -7.39 -2.19 -5.07
C GLU A 138 -6.77 -3.24 -4.16
N ASN A 139 -7.53 -3.71 -3.17
CA ASN A 139 -7.10 -4.78 -2.29
C ASN A 139 -6.97 -6.12 -3.06
N GLU A 140 -7.90 -6.40 -3.97
CA GLU A 140 -7.88 -7.56 -4.86
C GLU A 140 -6.65 -7.53 -5.77
N ARG A 141 -6.38 -6.40 -6.45
CA ARG A 141 -5.16 -6.24 -7.26
C ARG A 141 -3.90 -6.44 -6.44
N ARG A 142 -3.80 -5.82 -5.26
CA ARG A 142 -2.63 -5.94 -4.37
C ARG A 142 -2.43 -7.40 -3.93
N THR A 143 -3.52 -8.09 -3.61
CA THR A 143 -3.48 -9.49 -3.20
C THR A 143 -3.03 -10.36 -4.37
N ALA A 144 -3.56 -10.12 -5.58
CA ALA A 144 -3.13 -10.81 -6.80
C ALA A 144 -1.64 -10.64 -7.08
N ASP A 145 -1.11 -9.40 -7.01
CA ASP A 145 0.32 -9.11 -7.18
C ASP A 145 1.18 -9.88 -6.14
N ILE A 146 0.73 -9.95 -4.88
CA ILE A 146 1.43 -10.68 -3.81
C ILE A 146 1.41 -12.18 -4.07
N VAL A 147 0.27 -12.74 -4.46
CA VAL A 147 0.10 -14.17 -4.75
C VAL A 147 0.93 -14.59 -5.97
N GLN A 148 0.94 -13.79 -7.03
CA GLN A 148 1.77 -14.04 -8.20
C GLN A 148 3.27 -14.00 -7.84
N ALA A 149 3.70 -12.99 -7.08
CA ALA A 149 5.09 -12.91 -6.61
C ALA A 149 5.46 -14.07 -5.68
N LEU A 150 4.52 -14.53 -4.85
CA LEU A 150 4.69 -15.69 -3.98
C LEU A 150 4.88 -16.97 -4.81
N ALA A 151 4.02 -17.21 -5.80
CA ALA A 151 4.11 -18.34 -6.70
C ALA A 151 5.45 -18.36 -7.46
N TYR A 152 5.86 -17.21 -8.01
CA TYR A 152 7.16 -17.06 -8.66
C TYR A 152 8.32 -17.42 -7.72
N HIS A 153 8.35 -16.88 -6.49
CA HIS A 153 9.42 -17.17 -5.54
C HIS A 153 9.38 -18.60 -5.00
N ARG A 154 8.22 -19.24 -4.93
CA ARG A 154 8.09 -20.66 -4.59
C ARG A 154 8.64 -21.56 -5.70
N ALA A 155 8.23 -21.32 -6.95
CA ALA A 155 8.77 -22.05 -8.10
C ALA A 155 10.29 -21.89 -8.20
N ARG A 156 10.79 -20.65 -8.04
CA ARG A 156 12.23 -20.37 -8.05
C ARG A 156 12.98 -20.99 -6.87
N ALA A 157 12.34 -21.19 -5.72
CA ALA A 157 12.97 -21.87 -4.59
C ALA A 157 13.18 -23.36 -4.84
N VAL A 158 12.32 -24.00 -5.66
CA VAL A 158 12.39 -25.42 -5.97
C VAL A 158 13.32 -25.70 -7.16
N HIS A 159 13.18 -24.92 -8.24
CA HIS A 159 13.79 -25.28 -9.53
C HIS A 159 15.08 -24.53 -9.88
N HIS A 160 15.49 -23.51 -9.12
CA HIS A 160 16.65 -22.70 -9.50
C HIS A 160 17.97 -23.45 -9.23
N PRO A 161 18.98 -23.43 -10.12
CA PRO A 161 20.22 -24.21 -9.95
C PRO A 161 21.08 -23.76 -8.76
N SER A 162 21.14 -22.46 -8.46
CA SER A 162 21.88 -21.92 -7.32
C SER A 162 21.14 -22.06 -5.99
N ASP A 163 21.77 -22.74 -5.02
CA ASP A 163 21.23 -22.90 -3.65
C ASP A 163 21.11 -21.58 -2.87
N TRP A 164 21.98 -20.61 -3.14
CA TRP A 164 21.85 -19.28 -2.54
C TRP A 164 20.55 -18.60 -3.00
N VAL A 165 20.25 -18.69 -4.30
CA VAL A 165 19.00 -18.14 -4.86
C VAL A 165 17.79 -18.91 -4.35
N LYS A 166 17.88 -20.25 -4.18
CA LYS A 166 16.81 -21.05 -3.57
C LYS A 166 16.47 -20.53 -2.18
N ARG A 167 17.48 -20.46 -1.29
CA ARG A 167 17.33 -19.97 0.10
C ARG A 167 16.80 -18.53 0.16
N TRP A 168 17.27 -17.65 -0.72
CA TRP A 168 16.78 -16.28 -0.78
C TRP A 168 15.31 -16.21 -1.21
N SER A 169 14.95 -16.98 -2.24
CA SER A 169 13.58 -17.04 -2.76
C SER A 169 12.63 -17.64 -1.73
N GLU A 170 13.07 -18.65 -1.00
CA GLU A 170 12.34 -19.23 0.12
C GLU A 170 12.07 -18.16 1.21
N ARG A 171 13.10 -17.45 1.70
CA ARG A 171 12.91 -16.36 2.67
C ARG A 171 11.96 -15.27 2.15
N LYS A 172 12.06 -14.91 0.87
CA LYS A 172 11.17 -13.92 0.26
C LYS A 172 9.73 -14.44 0.16
N SER A 173 9.54 -15.72 -0.14
CA SER A 173 8.23 -16.37 -0.15
C SER A 173 7.57 -16.31 1.24
N TRP A 174 8.33 -16.56 2.31
CA TRP A 174 7.83 -16.43 3.69
C TRP A 174 7.43 -15.00 4.06
N ARG A 175 8.18 -14.00 3.58
CA ARG A 175 7.83 -12.58 3.76
C ARG A 175 6.57 -12.19 2.99
N LEU A 176 6.37 -12.74 1.79
CA LEU A 176 5.17 -12.50 0.98
C LEU A 176 3.95 -13.21 1.55
N ALA A 177 4.10 -14.46 2.00
CA ALA A 177 3.04 -15.24 2.63
C ALA A 177 2.45 -14.52 3.85
N ARG A 178 3.28 -13.82 4.65
CA ARG A 178 2.81 -12.98 5.77
C ARG A 178 1.88 -11.84 5.35
N LYS A 179 1.96 -11.40 4.10
CA LYS A 179 1.17 -10.29 3.55
C LYS A 179 -0.09 -10.75 2.82
N VAL A 180 -0.22 -12.04 2.53
CA VAL A 180 -1.42 -12.59 1.88
C VAL A 180 -2.62 -12.41 2.81
N GLY A 181 -3.71 -11.86 2.28
CA GLY A 181 -4.95 -11.63 3.03
C GLY A 181 -4.94 -10.43 3.98
N VAL A 182 -3.84 -9.68 4.09
CA VAL A 182 -3.79 -8.47 4.93
C VAL A 182 -4.68 -7.38 4.32
N GLY A 183 -5.72 -6.99 5.05
CA GLY A 183 -6.67 -5.95 4.61
C GLY A 183 -7.90 -6.49 3.90
N ASP A 184 -7.98 -7.80 3.65
CA ASP A 184 -9.19 -8.44 3.14
C ASP A 184 -10.15 -8.75 4.29
N THR A 185 -11.17 -7.90 4.45
CA THR A 185 -12.19 -8.06 5.49
C THR A 185 -13.16 -9.20 5.19
N ALA A 186 -13.29 -9.63 3.94
CA ALA A 186 -14.17 -10.73 3.55
C ALA A 186 -13.48 -12.09 3.64
N LEU A 187 -12.14 -12.13 3.65
CA LEU A 187 -11.38 -13.38 3.74
C LEU A 187 -11.73 -14.19 4.98
N GLY A 188 -11.90 -13.52 6.14
CA GLY A 188 -12.25 -14.20 7.39
C GLY A 188 -13.56 -14.98 7.31
N SER A 189 -14.62 -14.36 6.77
CA SER A 189 -15.91 -15.05 6.59
C SER A 189 -15.81 -16.15 5.54
N ARG A 190 -15.16 -15.88 4.40
CA ARG A 190 -14.98 -16.89 3.33
C ARG A 190 -14.19 -18.11 3.79
N LEU A 191 -13.17 -17.93 4.63
CA LEU A 191 -12.41 -19.05 5.19
C LEU A 191 -13.26 -19.90 6.14
N LEU A 192 -14.14 -19.26 6.92
CA LEU A 192 -15.09 -19.97 7.77
C LEU A 192 -16.14 -20.72 6.93
N ASP A 193 -16.61 -20.13 5.84
CA ASP A 193 -17.53 -20.79 4.92
C ASP A 193 -16.87 -22.03 4.30
N VAL A 194 -15.64 -21.91 3.78
CA VAL A 194 -14.86 -23.06 3.27
C VAL A 194 -14.62 -24.12 4.34
N GLN A 195 -14.35 -23.72 5.58
CA GLN A 195 -14.20 -24.67 6.69
C GLN A 195 -15.52 -25.36 7.00
N ARG A 196 -16.64 -24.63 7.04
CA ARG A 196 -17.97 -25.19 7.25
C ARG A 196 -18.31 -26.19 6.14
N ASP A 197 -18.08 -25.84 4.88
CA ASP A 197 -18.31 -26.73 3.75
C ASP A 197 -17.48 -28.02 3.85
N ARG A 198 -16.20 -27.89 4.22
CA ARG A 198 -15.32 -29.07 4.44
C ARG A 198 -15.77 -29.92 5.61
N ILE A 199 -16.22 -29.31 6.71
CA ILE A 199 -16.73 -30.03 7.89
C ILE A 199 -18.03 -30.75 7.53
N THR A 200 -18.94 -30.07 6.84
CA THR A 200 -20.20 -30.65 6.37
C THR A 200 -19.96 -31.80 5.40
N GLY A 201 -19.08 -31.63 4.40
CA GLY A 201 -18.73 -32.70 3.48
C GLY A 201 -18.02 -33.87 4.15
N GLY A 202 -17.17 -33.61 5.14
CA GLY A 202 -16.53 -34.66 5.94
C GLY A 202 -17.52 -35.41 6.84
N ALA A 203 -18.49 -34.70 7.42
CA ALA A 203 -19.55 -35.30 8.23
C ALA A 203 -20.49 -36.15 7.38
N ASP A 204 -20.86 -35.68 6.18
CA ASP A 204 -21.68 -36.44 5.23
C ASP A 204 -20.98 -37.73 4.80
N ALA A 205 -19.69 -37.67 4.45
CA ALA A 205 -18.89 -38.86 4.14
C ALA A 205 -18.78 -39.85 5.31
N ALA A 206 -18.67 -39.35 6.54
CA ALA A 206 -18.64 -40.19 7.74
C ALA A 206 -20.01 -40.83 8.02
N LEU A 207 -21.11 -40.10 7.85
CA LEU A 207 -22.46 -40.64 7.97
C LEU A 207 -22.74 -41.70 6.90
N ALA A 208 -22.33 -41.46 5.66
CA ALA A 208 -22.42 -42.45 4.58
C ALA A 208 -21.66 -43.74 4.92
N SER A 209 -20.48 -43.64 5.53
CA SER A 209 -19.70 -44.82 5.95
C SER A 209 -20.33 -45.55 7.14
N MET A 210 -20.89 -44.83 8.11
CA MET A 210 -21.52 -45.41 9.30
C MET A 210 -22.87 -46.06 9.01
N PHE A 211 -23.68 -45.48 8.13
CA PHE A 211 -25.01 -45.97 7.81
C PHE A 211 -25.05 -46.89 6.59
N GLY A 212 -23.88 -47.31 6.08
CA GLY A 212 -23.78 -48.42 5.13
C GLY A 212 -24.61 -48.23 3.87
N SER A 213 -24.78 -47.00 3.39
CA SER A 213 -25.20 -46.81 2.01
C SER A 213 -23.95 -46.93 1.14
N ALA A 214 -23.69 -48.16 0.72
CA ALA A 214 -23.38 -48.37 -0.67
C ALA A 214 -24.51 -47.72 -1.48
N VAL A 215 -24.40 -46.40 -1.70
CA VAL A 215 -25.07 -45.78 -2.83
C VAL A 215 -24.47 -46.50 -4.02
N LEU A 216 -25.30 -47.36 -4.60
CA LEU A 216 -25.05 -47.96 -5.91
C LEU A 216 -24.43 -46.89 -6.81
N ASP A 217 -23.29 -47.25 -7.36
CA ASP A 217 -22.57 -46.49 -8.37
C ASP A 217 -23.51 -45.66 -9.25
N SER A 218 -23.39 -44.34 -9.12
CA SER A 218 -23.58 -43.45 -10.26
C SER A 218 -22.26 -42.73 -10.54
N SER A 219 -21.21 -43.52 -10.76
CA SER A 219 -20.08 -43.16 -11.60
C SER A 219 -19.58 -44.45 -12.27
N PRO A 220 -19.43 -44.49 -13.60
CA PRO A 220 -19.11 -45.71 -14.32
C PRO A 220 -17.65 -46.07 -14.05
N VAL A 221 -17.43 -47.08 -13.21
CA VAL A 221 -16.12 -47.72 -13.10
C VAL A 221 -16.08 -48.84 -14.13
N THR A 222 -15.53 -48.50 -15.30
CA THR A 222 -15.05 -49.48 -16.28
C THR A 222 -13.85 -50.21 -15.68
N ASN A 223 -14.09 -51.36 -15.05
CA ASN A 223 -13.05 -52.37 -14.82
C ASN A 223 -13.44 -53.61 -15.62
N ALA A 224 -12.85 -53.73 -16.81
CA ALA A 224 -12.80 -54.96 -17.57
C ALA A 224 -11.42 -55.59 -17.37
N GLU A 225 -11.43 -56.65 -16.57
CA GLU A 225 -10.61 -57.88 -16.63
C GLU A 225 -9.19 -57.84 -17.22
N GLU A 226 -8.27 -58.22 -16.34
CA GLU A 226 -6.99 -58.85 -16.62
C GLU A 226 -7.17 -60.13 -17.45
N LEU A 227 -6.67 -60.14 -18.69
CA LEU A 227 -6.39 -61.36 -19.45
C LEU A 227 -4.94 -61.33 -19.95
N THR A 228 -4.23 -62.36 -19.55
CA THR A 228 -2.85 -62.71 -19.88
C THR A 228 -2.72 -63.03 -21.37
N GLY A 229 -1.73 -62.44 -22.06
CA GLY A 229 -1.43 -62.87 -23.43
C GLY A 229 -0.48 -61.97 -24.24
N SER A 230 0.82 -62.29 -24.19
CA SER A 230 1.76 -62.38 -25.32
C SER A 230 1.95 -61.21 -26.30
N SER A 231 3.22 -60.79 -26.39
CA SER A 231 3.94 -60.30 -27.58
C SER A 231 3.50 -58.98 -28.22
N ARG A 232 4.40 -57.99 -28.22
CA ARG A 232 5.22 -57.64 -29.40
C ARG A 232 5.77 -56.22 -29.22
N GLU A 233 7.07 -56.08 -29.31
CA GLU A 233 7.76 -54.79 -29.45
C GLU A 233 7.23 -54.05 -30.68
N GLY A 234 6.87 -52.78 -30.48
CA GLY A 234 6.32 -51.91 -31.51
C GLY A 234 6.73 -50.47 -31.24
N SER A 235 7.94 -50.15 -31.69
CA SER A 235 8.42 -48.78 -31.92
C SER A 235 7.53 -48.09 -32.95
N THR A 236 6.91 -46.97 -32.57
CA THR A 236 6.59 -45.86 -33.49
C THR A 236 6.58 -44.54 -32.71
N SER A 237 7.58 -43.72 -33.02
CA SER A 237 7.53 -42.26 -32.99
C SER A 237 6.22 -41.78 -33.61
N ASP A 238 5.58 -40.78 -32.98
CA ASP A 238 5.10 -39.56 -33.66
C ASP A 238 4.13 -38.81 -32.75
N LEU A 239 4.65 -37.76 -32.09
CA LEU A 239 3.83 -36.67 -31.57
C LEU A 239 4.50 -35.33 -31.95
N PRO A 240 3.79 -34.44 -32.65
CA PRO A 240 4.36 -33.26 -33.29
C PRO A 240 4.79 -32.20 -32.28
N VAL A 241 5.97 -31.65 -32.55
CA VAL A 241 6.53 -30.43 -31.96
C VAL A 241 5.52 -29.29 -32.11
N SER A 242 5.01 -28.77 -31.00
CA SER A 242 4.25 -27.51 -31.02
C SER A 242 5.20 -26.34 -31.29
N THR A 243 5.03 -25.75 -32.47
CA THR A 243 5.59 -24.47 -32.91
C THR A 243 5.13 -23.34 -31.97
N PRO A 244 6.00 -22.37 -31.62
CA PRO A 244 5.61 -21.22 -30.80
C PRO A 244 4.57 -20.34 -31.53
N PRO A 245 3.59 -19.75 -30.83
CA PRO A 245 2.59 -18.90 -31.47
C PRO A 245 3.24 -17.65 -32.06
N THR A 246 3.10 -17.48 -33.37
CA THR A 246 3.40 -16.25 -34.10
C THR A 246 2.43 -15.15 -33.65
N VAL A 247 2.93 -14.16 -32.94
CA VAL A 247 2.17 -12.95 -32.59
C VAL A 247 2.11 -12.05 -33.83
N VAL A 248 0.96 -12.05 -34.52
CA VAL A 248 0.67 -11.06 -35.57
C VAL A 248 0.22 -9.77 -34.88
N LEU A 249 1.06 -8.75 -34.94
CA LEU A 249 0.75 -7.37 -34.56
C LEU A 249 -0.18 -6.76 -35.61
N THR A 250 -1.48 -6.71 -35.32
CA THR A 250 -2.41 -5.87 -36.09
C THR A 250 -2.19 -4.41 -35.70
N ARG A 251 -1.37 -3.68 -36.47
CA ARG A 251 -1.28 -2.22 -36.37
C ARG A 251 -2.54 -1.61 -36.96
N LEU A 252 -3.37 -0.99 -36.11
CA LEU A 252 -4.41 -0.05 -36.54
C LEU A 252 -3.72 1.20 -37.10
N ALA A 253 -3.93 1.49 -38.38
CA ALA A 253 -3.47 2.71 -39.01
C ALA A 253 -4.31 3.90 -38.51
N VAL A 254 -3.64 4.87 -37.91
CA VAL A 254 -4.21 6.18 -37.56
C VAL A 254 -4.23 7.01 -38.85
N PRO A 255 -5.36 7.63 -39.24
CA PRO A 255 -5.37 8.55 -40.38
C PRO A 255 -4.67 9.86 -40.03
N ASP A 256 -3.91 10.39 -40.99
CA ASP A 256 -3.18 11.67 -40.88
C ASP A 256 -4.15 12.85 -40.63
N PRO A 257 -3.81 13.78 -39.72
CA PRO A 257 -4.62 14.97 -39.50
C PRO A 257 -4.48 15.94 -40.67
N ALA A 258 -5.62 16.25 -41.31
CA ALA A 258 -5.73 17.33 -42.29
C ALA A 258 -5.43 18.69 -41.64
N PRO A 259 -4.72 19.62 -42.33
CA PRO A 259 -4.47 20.96 -41.81
C PRO A 259 -5.78 21.77 -41.81
N VAL A 260 -6.22 22.16 -40.62
CA VAL A 260 -7.33 23.10 -40.44
C VAL A 260 -6.76 24.51 -40.42
N ASP A 261 -7.13 25.27 -41.45
CA ASP A 261 -6.80 26.67 -41.64
C ASP A 261 -7.64 27.55 -40.69
N LEU A 262 -7.02 28.11 -39.65
CA LEU A 262 -7.68 29.04 -38.72
C LEU A 262 -7.56 30.47 -39.27
N GLY A 263 -8.45 30.76 -40.21
CA GLY A 263 -8.73 32.11 -40.68
C GLY A 263 -9.17 33.03 -39.54
N LYS A 264 -8.51 34.20 -39.47
CA LYS A 264 -8.93 35.37 -38.72
C LYS A 264 -10.35 35.80 -39.10
N SER A 265 -11.18 36.14 -38.13
CA SER A 265 -12.05 37.32 -38.23
C SER A 265 -12.46 37.80 -36.85
N GLY A 266 -12.20 39.08 -36.59
CA GLY A 266 -12.63 39.78 -35.38
C GLY A 266 -13.94 40.53 -35.60
N THR A 267 -14.56 40.92 -34.48
CA THR A 267 -15.53 42.03 -34.22
C THR A 267 -16.26 41.62 -32.95
N GLY A 268 -16.52 42.40 -31.91
CA GLY A 268 -16.45 43.84 -31.63
C GLY A 268 -17.44 44.10 -30.48
N MET A 269 -17.13 45.07 -29.60
CA MET A 269 -17.99 45.65 -28.53
C MET A 269 -18.17 44.82 -27.23
N LYS A 270 -18.13 45.36 -26.00
CA LYS A 270 -18.14 46.73 -25.43
C LYS A 270 -17.47 46.67 -24.02
N PRO A 271 -16.72 47.67 -23.54
CA PRO A 271 -16.28 47.72 -22.14
C PRO A 271 -17.42 48.23 -21.24
N MET A 272 -17.71 47.50 -20.16
CA MET A 272 -18.57 47.98 -19.05
C MET A 272 -17.70 48.53 -17.91
N PRO A 273 -18.21 49.52 -17.15
CA PRO A 273 -17.40 50.33 -16.24
C PRO A 273 -16.92 49.54 -15.02
N ALA A 274 -15.71 49.87 -14.56
CA ALA A 274 -15.09 49.31 -13.37
C ALA A 274 -15.87 49.69 -12.11
N VAL A 275 -16.40 48.69 -11.40
CA VAL A 275 -16.93 48.84 -10.05
C VAL A 275 -15.76 48.77 -9.08
N VAL A 276 -15.45 49.88 -8.42
CA VAL A 276 -14.49 49.97 -7.32
C VAL A 276 -15.20 49.54 -6.04
N PRO A 277 -14.80 48.46 -5.33
CA PRO A 277 -15.24 48.24 -3.97
C PRO A 277 -14.27 48.97 -3.03
N ALA A 278 -14.77 50.03 -2.40
CA ALA A 278 -14.15 50.63 -1.21
C ALA A 278 -14.24 49.63 -0.05
N VAL A 279 -13.16 48.91 0.25
CA VAL A 279 -13.07 48.06 1.44
C VAL A 279 -12.62 48.93 2.62
N LYS A 280 -13.58 49.25 3.51
CA LYS A 280 -13.31 49.77 4.85
C LYS A 280 -12.50 48.72 5.63
N LEU A 281 -11.31 49.09 6.09
CA LEU A 281 -10.53 48.29 7.05
C LEU A 281 -11.29 48.21 8.38
N VAL A 282 -11.81 47.03 8.70
CA VAL A 282 -12.32 46.72 10.04
C VAL A 282 -11.13 46.27 10.90
N PRO A 283 -10.92 46.84 12.10
CA PRO A 283 -9.85 46.40 13.01
C PRO A 283 -10.08 44.93 13.43
N ILE A 284 -9.09 44.07 13.18
CA ILE A 284 -9.10 42.67 13.60
C ILE A 284 -8.85 42.61 15.11
N ALA A 285 -9.84 42.13 15.86
CA ALA A 285 -9.68 41.81 17.28
C ALA A 285 -8.70 40.63 17.47
N PRO A 286 -7.92 40.61 18.57
CA PRO A 286 -6.95 39.54 18.83
C PRO A 286 -7.65 38.17 18.97
N ALA A 287 -7.05 37.16 18.35
CA ALA A 287 -7.56 35.79 18.33
C ALA A 287 -7.66 35.20 19.76
N PRO A 288 -8.73 34.46 20.10
CA PRO A 288 -8.83 33.76 21.37
C PRO A 288 -7.76 32.67 21.50
N ALA A 289 -7.28 32.48 22.74
CA ALA A 289 -6.22 31.56 23.10
C ALA A 289 -6.50 30.12 22.61
N ARG A 290 -5.47 29.55 21.98
CA ARG A 290 -5.46 28.21 21.37
C ARG A 290 -5.66 27.15 22.46
N SER A 291 -6.72 26.35 22.35
CA SER A 291 -6.90 25.15 23.17
C SER A 291 -5.81 24.12 22.83
N VAL A 292 -5.04 23.72 23.83
CA VAL A 292 -4.00 22.68 23.72
C VAL A 292 -4.69 21.34 23.45
N PRO A 293 -4.31 20.57 22.40
CA PRO A 293 -4.90 19.27 22.16
C PRO A 293 -4.49 18.30 23.27
N ALA A 294 -5.47 17.56 23.80
CA ALA A 294 -5.24 16.45 24.70
C ALA A 294 -4.26 15.45 24.05
N ALA A 295 -3.25 15.02 24.82
CA ALA A 295 -2.25 14.06 24.37
C ALA A 295 -2.92 12.78 23.85
N SER A 296 -2.81 12.57 22.53
CA SER A 296 -3.24 11.33 21.88
C SER A 296 -2.45 10.17 22.46
N THR A 297 -3.14 9.24 23.12
CA THR A 297 -2.53 8.00 23.61
C THR A 297 -2.14 7.15 22.41
N ALA A 298 -0.87 6.76 22.36
CA ALA A 298 -0.31 5.98 21.25
C ALA A 298 -1.13 4.69 21.00
N PRO A 299 -1.31 4.28 19.73
CA PRO A 299 -2.12 3.12 19.38
C PRO A 299 -1.58 1.84 20.02
N ARG A 300 -2.44 1.14 20.78
CA ARG A 300 -2.15 -0.16 21.39
C ARG A 300 -1.80 -1.18 20.31
N ARG A 301 -0.63 -1.83 20.45
CA ARG A 301 -0.23 -2.96 19.59
C ARG A 301 -1.24 -4.11 19.70
N ALA A 302 -1.62 -4.69 18.56
CA ALA A 302 -2.59 -5.79 18.43
C ALA A 302 -2.19 -7.08 19.19
N THR A 303 -0.91 -7.24 19.51
CA THR A 303 -0.45 -8.26 20.45
C THR A 303 -0.30 -7.61 21.82
N GLY A 304 -1.21 -7.91 22.74
CA GLY A 304 -1.10 -7.51 24.14
C GLY A 304 0.23 -7.95 24.77
N ARG A 305 0.56 -7.39 25.93
CA ARG A 305 1.76 -7.77 26.69
C ARG A 305 1.69 -9.28 26.96
N VAL A 306 2.71 -10.02 26.52
CA VAL A 306 2.80 -11.48 26.74
C VAL A 306 2.58 -11.75 28.25
N PRO A 307 1.60 -12.60 28.61
CA PRO A 307 1.36 -12.97 30.00
C PRO A 307 2.65 -13.43 30.68
N VAL A 308 2.85 -13.08 31.94
CA VAL A 308 4.08 -13.43 32.68
C VAL A 308 4.33 -14.94 32.66
N ALA A 309 3.26 -15.74 32.67
CA ALA A 309 3.30 -17.20 32.56
C ALA A 309 3.82 -17.73 31.21
N ALA A 310 3.70 -16.96 30.13
CA ALA A 310 4.17 -17.36 28.79
C ALA A 310 5.59 -16.84 28.46
N LYS A 311 6.23 -16.12 29.39
CA LYS A 311 7.65 -15.80 29.27
C LYS A 311 8.45 -17.02 29.67
N SER A 312 9.19 -17.59 28.72
CA SER A 312 10.21 -18.59 29.03
C SER A 312 11.14 -18.02 30.11
N THR A 313 11.29 -18.72 31.22
CA THR A 313 12.32 -18.48 32.24
C THR A 313 13.68 -18.71 31.60
N ARG A 314 14.18 -17.71 30.89
CA ARG A 314 15.52 -17.74 30.33
C ARG A 314 16.48 -17.87 31.51
N THR A 315 17.15 -19.00 31.63
CA THR A 315 18.18 -19.24 32.64
C THR A 315 19.20 -18.11 32.54
N ARG A 316 19.13 -17.17 33.47
CA ARG A 316 20.01 -16.01 33.50
C ARG A 316 21.34 -16.51 34.06
N ARG A 317 22.43 -16.36 33.30
CA ARG A 317 23.77 -16.66 33.80
C ARG A 317 23.99 -15.88 35.10
N THR A 318 24.42 -16.57 36.14
CA THR A 318 24.69 -15.93 37.43
C THR A 318 25.92 -15.03 37.31
N PRO A 319 26.07 -14.01 38.17
CA PRO A 319 27.25 -13.16 38.18
C PRO A 319 28.56 -13.96 38.33
N GLU A 320 28.55 -15.02 39.13
CA GLU A 320 29.68 -15.92 39.36
C GLU A 320 30.08 -16.71 38.10
N GLN A 321 29.09 -17.21 37.34
CA GLN A 321 29.33 -17.88 36.05
C GLN A 321 29.96 -16.92 35.05
N LEU A 322 29.53 -15.65 35.01
CA LEU A 322 30.13 -14.64 34.15
C LEU A 322 31.56 -14.31 34.56
N MET A 323 31.88 -14.28 35.86
CA MET A 323 33.25 -14.10 36.34
C MET A 323 34.14 -15.29 35.95
N ALA A 324 33.68 -16.53 36.08
CA ALA A 324 34.43 -17.71 35.68
C ALA A 324 34.71 -17.74 34.16
N GLU A 325 33.70 -17.44 33.34
CA GLU A 325 33.86 -17.32 31.88
C GLU A 325 34.80 -16.16 31.52
N ALA A 326 34.74 -15.03 32.26
CA ALA A 326 35.62 -13.89 32.04
C ALA A 326 37.09 -14.21 32.38
N ARG A 327 37.37 -14.91 33.49
CA ARG A 327 38.73 -15.39 33.80
C ARG A 327 39.29 -16.27 32.69
N LYS A 328 38.47 -17.18 32.16
CA LYS A 328 38.86 -18.05 31.03
C LYS A 328 39.14 -17.26 29.76
N ALA A 329 38.34 -16.24 29.46
CA ALA A 329 38.50 -15.41 28.27
C ALA A 329 39.75 -14.53 28.30
N VAL A 330 40.25 -14.19 29.50
CA VAL A 330 41.35 -13.24 29.71
C VAL A 330 42.64 -13.92 30.19
N ALA A 331 42.63 -15.25 30.37
CA ALA A 331 43.74 -16.02 30.93
C ALA A 331 45.10 -15.84 30.23
N GLY A 332 45.12 -15.50 28.93
CA GLY A 332 46.35 -15.29 28.15
C GLY A 332 46.68 -13.83 27.83
N LEU A 333 45.91 -12.87 28.35
CA LEU A 333 46.07 -11.45 28.00
C LEU A 333 46.81 -10.68 29.10
N PRO A 334 47.76 -9.80 28.75
CA PRO A 334 48.35 -8.85 29.69
C PRO A 334 47.33 -7.83 30.16
N ASP A 335 47.53 -7.24 31.34
CA ASP A 335 46.55 -6.34 31.98
C ASP A 335 46.16 -5.13 31.13
N ALA A 336 47.09 -4.62 30.33
CA ALA A 336 46.87 -3.52 29.39
C ALA A 336 45.87 -3.87 28.26
N GLU A 337 45.68 -5.15 27.95
CA GLU A 337 44.81 -5.63 26.87
C GLU A 337 43.42 -6.06 27.37
N VAL A 338 43.19 -6.06 28.69
CA VAL A 338 41.90 -6.40 29.29
C VAL A 338 40.92 -5.23 29.14
N THR A 339 40.27 -5.15 27.99
CA THR A 339 39.29 -4.09 27.69
C THR A 339 37.86 -4.54 27.92
N GLY A 340 37.01 -3.61 28.38
CA GLY A 340 35.58 -3.90 28.60
C GLY A 340 34.83 -4.27 27.32
N GLU A 341 35.23 -3.72 26.16
CA GLU A 341 34.63 -4.08 24.88
C GLU A 341 35.08 -5.47 24.39
N GLY A 342 36.31 -5.90 24.70
CA GLY A 342 36.78 -7.27 24.47
C GLY A 342 35.96 -8.29 25.25
N ILE A 343 35.77 -8.07 26.56
CA ILE A 343 34.96 -8.93 27.43
C ILE A 343 33.49 -8.96 26.96
N ARG A 344 32.95 -7.81 26.55
CA ARG A 344 31.58 -7.71 26.02
C ARG A 344 31.39 -8.58 24.77
N ARG A 345 32.34 -8.54 23.83
CA ARG A 345 32.26 -9.32 22.59
C ARG A 345 32.43 -10.82 22.83
N ALA A 346 33.35 -11.19 23.73
CA ALA A 346 33.58 -12.58 24.11
C ALA A 346 32.37 -13.20 24.83
N LEU A 347 31.81 -12.51 25.82
CA LEU A 347 30.73 -13.05 26.66
C LEU A 347 29.32 -12.68 26.19
N ARG A 348 29.20 -11.81 25.18
CA ARG A 348 27.94 -11.24 24.66
C ARG A 348 27.07 -10.63 25.76
N THR A 349 27.69 -9.90 26.67
CA THR A 349 27.01 -9.23 27.81
C THR A 349 26.69 -7.77 27.51
N SER A 350 25.99 -7.10 28.43
CA SER A 350 25.75 -5.66 28.34
C SER A 350 27.05 -4.87 28.57
N PRO A 351 27.19 -3.66 28.01
CA PRO A 351 28.36 -2.81 28.23
C PRO A 351 28.62 -2.51 29.71
N ALA A 352 27.56 -2.35 30.52
CA ALA A 352 27.66 -2.11 31.94
C ALA A 352 28.29 -3.30 32.69
N ASN A 353 27.79 -4.52 32.44
CA ASN A 353 28.33 -5.72 33.06
C ASN A 353 29.78 -5.97 32.62
N ALA A 354 30.11 -5.70 31.35
CA ALA A 354 31.47 -5.91 30.85
C ALA A 354 32.50 -4.96 31.51
N ARG A 355 32.11 -3.71 31.82
CA ARG A 355 32.96 -2.78 32.59
C ARG A 355 33.15 -3.25 34.03
N MET A 356 32.08 -3.67 34.69
CA MET A 356 32.17 -4.24 36.05
C MET A 356 33.08 -5.47 36.11
N LEU A 357 32.95 -6.39 35.15
CA LEU A 357 33.81 -7.59 35.07
C LEU A 357 35.28 -7.22 34.82
N ARG A 358 35.56 -6.23 33.97
CA ARG A 358 36.92 -5.73 33.76
C ARG A 358 37.53 -5.21 35.06
N ASP A 359 36.81 -4.33 35.75
CA ASP A 359 37.33 -3.66 36.93
C ASP A 359 37.55 -4.68 38.08
N ALA A 360 36.66 -5.67 38.21
CA ALA A 360 36.82 -6.79 39.14
C ALA A 360 38.03 -7.67 38.80
N LEU A 361 38.27 -7.99 37.51
CA LEU A 361 39.42 -8.79 37.08
C LEU A 361 40.75 -8.06 37.31
N LEU A 362 40.81 -6.75 37.03
CA LEU A 362 42.00 -5.94 37.27
C LEU A 362 42.28 -5.82 38.78
N ALA A 363 41.24 -5.68 39.61
CA ALA A 363 41.38 -5.70 41.06
C ALA A 363 41.87 -7.07 41.59
N GLU A 364 41.35 -8.19 41.07
CA GLU A 364 41.82 -9.54 41.43
C GLU A 364 43.31 -9.72 41.08
N ARG A 365 43.74 -9.27 39.89
CA ARG A 365 45.15 -9.36 39.46
C ARG A 365 46.08 -8.47 40.26
N ALA A 366 45.67 -7.24 40.56
CA ALA A 366 46.43 -6.34 41.43
C ALA A 366 46.59 -6.89 42.85
N THR A 367 45.55 -7.55 43.39
CA THR A 367 45.62 -8.18 44.72
C THR A 367 46.55 -9.41 44.73
N THR A 368 46.54 -10.19 43.64
CA THR A 368 47.42 -11.35 43.47
C THR A 368 48.89 -10.93 43.32
N ALA A 369 49.16 -9.79 42.68
CA ALA A 369 50.52 -9.25 42.52
C ALA A 369 51.13 -8.66 43.80
N VAL A 370 50.31 -8.36 44.81
CA VAL A 370 50.72 -7.72 46.09
C VAL A 370 50.89 -8.73 47.23
N THR A 371 50.51 -9.99 47.03
CA THR A 371 50.71 -11.07 48.01
C THR A 371 51.93 -11.90 47.61
N PRO A 372 53.04 -11.91 48.39
CA PRO A 372 54.27 -12.64 48.06
C PRO A 372 54.12 -14.17 48.12
#